data_AF-A0A7V9HUY4-F1
#
_entry.id   AF-A0A7V9HUY4-F1
#
_cell.length_a   1.000
_cell.length_b   1.000
_cell.length_c   1.000
_cell.angle_alpha   90.00
_cell.angle_beta   90.00
_cell.angle_gamma   90.00
#
_symmetry.space_group_name_H-M   'P 1'
#
loop_
_entity.id
_entity.type
_entity.pdbx_description
1 polymer ?
#
loop_
_entity_poly.entity_id
_entity_poly.type
_entity_poly.pdbx_seq_one_letter_code
_entity_poly.pdbx_strand_id
1 'polypeptide(L)'
;VAISDCTIFGVDNPDRYPPDLETLVSGVNVTPRGVGRGNRDVNATEVGNPELSTKKKVYLRAIPVDPMTGKAEWDLRSNYDASDAGSWGGENVFDVRSKSKETALNGEKYSDW
;
A
#
# COMPACT_ATOMS: atom_id res chain seq x y z
N VAL A 1 11.98 -3.11 -10.41
CA VAL A 1 12.20 -2.56 -9.05
C VAL A 1 11.78 -3.62 -8.02
N ALA A 2 12.54 -3.78 -6.93
CA ALA A 2 12.22 -4.64 -5.79
C ALA A 2 12.03 -3.74 -4.57
N ILE A 3 11.08 -4.10 -3.70
CA ILE A 3 10.92 -3.43 -2.41
C ILE A 3 12.04 -3.93 -1.51
N SER A 4 12.88 -3.01 -1.03
CA SER A 4 14.02 -3.28 -0.14
C SER A 4 13.73 -2.93 1.31
N ASP A 5 12.52 -2.45 1.59
CA ASP A 5 12.10 -2.06 2.93
C ASP A 5 11.78 -3.27 3.81
N CYS A 6 12.79 -3.73 4.56
CA CYS A 6 12.67 -4.85 5.50
C CYS A 6 11.97 -4.47 6.80
N THR A 7 11.65 -3.18 7.04
CA THR A 7 10.91 -2.75 8.24
C THR A 7 9.40 -2.93 8.07
N ILE A 8 8.94 -3.03 6.83
CA ILE A 8 7.53 -3.07 6.45
C ILE A 8 7.17 -4.41 5.78
N PHE A 9 8.13 -5.01 5.05
CA PHE A 9 7.92 -6.27 4.30
C PHE A 9 8.91 -7.35 4.74
N GLY A 10 8.75 -7.80 5.99
CA GLY A 10 9.50 -8.90 6.60
C GLY A 10 8.97 -10.29 6.20
N VAL A 11 9.53 -11.34 6.82
CA VAL A 11 9.12 -12.74 6.59
C VAL A 11 7.66 -13.02 6.96
N ASP A 12 7.12 -12.23 7.89
CA ASP A 12 5.73 -12.32 8.36
C ASP A 12 4.73 -11.69 7.38
N ASN A 13 5.22 -11.04 6.30
CA ASN A 13 4.42 -10.48 5.21
C ASN A 13 4.88 -11.04 3.85
N PRO A 14 4.65 -12.35 3.61
CA PRO A 14 5.12 -13.03 2.40
C PRO A 14 4.46 -12.46 1.12
N ASP A 15 3.22 -11.98 1.24
CA ASP A 15 2.43 -11.46 0.11
C ASP A 15 2.80 -10.03 -0.29
N ARG A 16 3.57 -9.34 0.56
CA ARG A 16 4.08 -7.99 0.33
C ARG A 16 2.98 -6.94 0.12
N TYR A 17 1.84 -7.12 0.77
CA TYR A 17 0.82 -6.08 0.87
C TYR A 17 1.22 -5.05 1.93
N PRO A 18 0.92 -3.75 1.73
CA PRO A 18 1.21 -2.72 2.72
C PRO A 18 0.45 -3.01 4.03
N PRO A 19 1.06 -2.80 5.21
CA PRO A 19 0.39 -3.05 6.49
C PRO A 19 -0.71 -2.02 6.79
N ASP A 20 -0.58 -0.78 6.33
CA ASP A 20 -1.55 0.29 6.55
C ASP A 20 -1.54 1.35 5.42
N LEU A 21 -2.52 2.26 5.43
CA LEU A 21 -2.60 3.38 4.48
C LEU A 21 -1.46 4.38 4.66
N GLU A 22 -0.95 4.52 5.90
CA GLU A 22 0.13 5.46 6.20
C GLU A 22 1.43 5.06 5.50
N THR A 23 1.69 3.76 5.38
CA THR A 23 2.79 3.20 4.59
C THR A 23 2.72 3.64 3.14
N LEU A 24 1.51 3.72 2.56
CA LEU A 24 1.32 4.14 1.17
C LEU A 24 1.62 5.64 0.97
N VAL A 25 1.32 6.46 1.98
CA VAL A 25 1.60 7.90 2.01
C VAL A 25 3.07 8.18 2.28
N SER A 26 3.61 7.59 3.34
CA SER A 26 5.01 7.67 3.69
C SER A 26 5.88 7.15 2.54
N GLY A 27 5.46 6.08 1.88
CA GLY A 27 6.17 5.43 0.79
C GLY A 27 7.22 4.46 1.29
N VAL A 28 7.63 3.56 0.40
CA VAL A 28 8.49 2.42 0.71
C VAL A 28 9.82 2.54 -0.02
N ASN A 29 10.88 2.05 0.61
CA ASN A 29 12.20 2.00 -0.01
C ASN A 29 12.26 0.91 -1.08
N VAL A 30 12.77 1.28 -2.26
CA VAL A 30 12.87 0.37 -3.40
C VAL A 30 14.24 0.43 -4.08
N THR A 31 14.72 -0.72 -4.53
CA THR A 31 15.94 -0.85 -5.33
C THR A 31 15.59 -1.23 -6.78
N PRO A 32 16.33 -0.72 -7.78
CA PRO A 32 16.18 -1.17 -9.16
C PRO A 32 16.44 -2.69 -9.28
N ARG A 33 15.52 -3.44 -9.91
CA ARG A 33 15.80 -4.83 -10.31
C ARG A 33 16.48 -4.78 -11.67
N GLY A 34 17.73 -5.23 -11.75
CA GLY A 34 18.51 -5.24 -12.99
C GLY A 34 19.69 -4.29 -12.95
N VAL A 35 20.71 -4.63 -12.16
CA VAL A 35 22.07 -4.16 -12.41
C VAL A 35 22.61 -4.98 -13.59
N GLY A 36 22.21 -4.61 -14.80
CA GLY A 36 22.59 -5.34 -16.00
C GLY A 36 21.78 -4.90 -17.21
N ARG A 37 22.35 -3.95 -17.96
CA ARG A 37 21.92 -3.48 -19.29
C ARG A 37 20.66 -2.60 -19.29
N GLY A 38 20.85 -1.28 -19.15
CA GLY A 38 19.89 -0.33 -19.75
C GLY A 38 19.78 1.03 -19.08
N ASN A 39 20.13 1.17 -17.80
CA ASN A 39 19.99 2.44 -17.12
C ASN A 39 21.28 3.25 -17.27
N ARG A 40 21.32 4.18 -18.25
CA ARG A 40 22.51 4.98 -18.61
C ARG A 40 22.89 6.04 -17.57
N ASP A 41 22.02 6.31 -16.60
CA ASP A 41 22.17 7.43 -15.66
C ASP A 41 22.57 7.00 -14.23
N VAL A 42 23.09 5.76 -14.04
CA VAL A 42 23.60 5.30 -12.74
C VAL A 42 25.05 4.89 -12.88
N ASN A 43 25.93 5.57 -12.14
CA ASN A 43 27.36 5.38 -12.21
C ASN A 43 27.73 4.04 -11.55
N ALA A 44 28.58 3.24 -12.18
CA ALA A 44 28.86 1.86 -11.75
C ALA A 44 29.43 1.76 -10.31
N THR A 45 30.00 2.84 -9.78
CA THR A 45 30.52 2.96 -8.41
C THR A 45 29.43 3.15 -7.35
N GLU A 46 28.24 3.64 -7.72
CA GLU A 46 27.10 3.86 -6.78
C GLU A 46 26.28 2.58 -6.57
N VAL A 47 26.36 1.66 -7.52
CA VAL A 47 25.67 0.36 -7.50
C VAL A 47 26.13 -0.53 -6.33
N GLY A 48 27.36 -0.35 -5.87
CA GLY A 48 27.91 -1.05 -4.70
C GLY A 48 27.46 -0.46 -3.35
N ASN A 49 26.84 0.73 -3.35
CA ASN A 49 26.31 1.34 -2.14
C ASN A 49 24.78 1.22 -2.12
N PRO A 50 24.20 0.31 -1.31
CA PRO A 50 22.76 0.10 -1.24
C PRO A 50 21.99 1.35 -0.80
N GLU A 51 22.63 2.26 -0.04
CA GLU A 51 22.02 3.51 0.41
C GLU A 51 21.84 4.53 -0.73
N LEU A 52 22.75 4.58 -1.70
CA LEU A 52 22.70 5.51 -2.85
C LEU A 52 21.75 5.07 -3.96
N SER A 53 21.43 3.76 -4.04
CA SER A 53 20.53 3.21 -5.06
C SER A 53 19.08 3.04 -4.58
N THR A 54 18.82 3.24 -3.30
CA THR A 54 17.48 3.16 -2.71
C THR A 54 16.68 4.40 -3.07
N LYS A 55 15.58 4.22 -3.79
CA LYS A 55 14.61 5.28 -4.09
C LYS A 55 13.39 5.11 -3.19
N LYS A 56 12.83 6.21 -2.69
CA LYS A 56 11.54 6.17 -1.99
C LYS A 56 10.41 6.16 -3.02
N LYS A 57 9.54 5.15 -2.98
CA LYS A 57 8.36 5.04 -3.84
C LYS A 57 7.11 5.32 -3.02
N VAL A 58 6.45 6.44 -3.32
CA VAL A 58 5.19 6.88 -2.69
C VAL A 58 4.02 6.44 -3.57
N TYR A 59 2.97 5.89 -2.94
CA TYR A 59 1.77 5.41 -3.65
C TYR A 59 0.58 6.37 -3.52
N LEU A 60 0.48 7.05 -2.38
CA LEU A 60 -0.55 8.06 -2.11
C LEU A 60 0.09 9.40 -1.75
N ARG A 61 -0.52 10.50 -2.18
CA ARG A 61 -0.07 11.85 -1.77
C ARG A 61 -0.48 12.18 -0.32
N ALA A 62 -1.63 11.66 0.10
CA ALA A 62 -2.22 11.73 1.42
C ALA A 62 -3.36 10.69 1.48
N ILE A 63 -3.86 10.39 2.69
CA ILE A 63 -5.08 9.59 2.84
C ILE A 63 -6.28 10.43 2.37
N PRO A 64 -7.07 9.97 1.38
CA PRO A 64 -8.21 10.73 0.90
C PRO A 64 -9.33 10.79 1.94
N VAL A 65 -10.13 11.84 1.85
CA VAL A 65 -11.40 11.94 2.59
C VAL A 65 -12.43 11.06 1.89
N ASP A 66 -13.10 10.19 2.64
CA ASP A 66 -14.24 9.41 2.16
C ASP A 66 -15.38 10.38 1.77
N PRO A 67 -15.82 10.40 0.49
CA PRO A 67 -16.83 11.33 0.02
C PRO A 67 -18.20 11.10 0.66
N MET A 68 -18.47 9.91 1.22
CA MET A 68 -19.75 9.59 1.85
C MET A 68 -19.82 10.04 3.31
N THR A 69 -18.70 9.94 4.04
CA THR A 69 -18.66 10.27 5.47
C THR A 69 -18.03 11.64 5.75
N GLY A 70 -17.33 12.22 4.79
CA GLY A 70 -16.60 13.48 4.94
C GLY A 70 -15.36 13.37 5.84
N LYS A 71 -14.89 12.15 6.14
CA LYS A 71 -13.74 11.89 7.01
C LYS A 71 -12.67 11.10 6.28
N ALA A 72 -11.40 11.28 6.64
CA ALA A 72 -10.30 10.43 6.16
C ALA A 72 -10.22 9.09 6.92
N GLU A 73 -11.37 8.49 7.21
CA GLU A 73 -11.51 7.23 7.95
C GLU A 73 -12.11 6.18 7.03
N TRP A 74 -11.35 5.11 6.77
CA TRP A 74 -11.75 4.01 5.90
C TRP A 74 -11.89 2.72 6.70
N ASP A 75 -12.77 1.83 6.24
CA ASP A 75 -12.74 0.42 6.63
C ASP A 75 -11.79 -0.31 5.68
N LEU A 76 -11.02 -1.23 6.24
CA LEU A 76 -9.97 -1.95 5.53
C LEU A 76 -10.28 -3.45 5.59
N ARG A 77 -9.80 -4.19 4.60
CA ARG A 77 -9.76 -5.66 4.65
C ARG A 77 -8.41 -6.16 4.26
N SER A 78 -8.00 -7.26 4.91
CA SER A 78 -6.81 -7.99 4.55
C SER A 78 -7.11 -8.99 3.44
N ASN A 79 -6.07 -9.43 2.73
CA ASN A 79 -6.18 -10.52 1.75
C ASN A 79 -6.58 -11.87 2.40
N TYR A 80 -6.52 -11.99 3.73
CA TYR A 80 -6.92 -13.18 4.48
C TYR A 80 -8.34 -13.09 5.04
N ASP A 81 -8.95 -11.91 5.00
CA ASP A 81 -10.32 -11.70 5.43
C ASP A 81 -11.32 -12.32 4.43
N ALA A 82 -12.46 -12.79 4.93
CA ALA A 82 -13.55 -13.28 4.09
C ALA A 82 -14.11 -12.16 3.19
N SER A 83 -14.69 -12.53 2.05
CA SER A 83 -15.27 -11.58 1.10
C SER A 83 -16.42 -10.73 1.67
N ASP A 84 -17.03 -11.16 2.76
CA ASP A 84 -18.12 -10.49 3.48
C ASP A 84 -17.70 -9.98 4.87
N ALA A 85 -16.40 -9.97 5.19
CA ALA A 85 -15.90 -9.55 6.49
C ALA A 85 -16.27 -8.09 6.81
N GLY A 86 -17.04 -7.88 7.88
CA GLY A 86 -17.40 -6.54 8.36
C GLY A 86 -16.31 -5.84 9.18
N SER A 87 -15.14 -6.48 9.34
CA SER A 87 -14.04 -6.01 10.17
C SER A 87 -12.71 -6.36 9.54
N TRP A 88 -11.68 -5.58 9.88
CA TRP A 88 -10.31 -5.78 9.39
C TRP A 88 -9.52 -6.73 10.29
N GLY A 89 -8.86 -7.74 9.71
CA GLY A 89 -7.92 -8.62 10.42
C GLY A 89 -6.63 -7.92 10.89
N GLY A 90 -6.27 -6.79 10.28
CA GLY A 90 -5.14 -5.96 10.68
C GLY A 90 -3.79 -6.36 10.07
N GLU A 91 -3.73 -7.40 9.23
CA GLU A 91 -2.48 -7.91 8.67
C GLU A 91 -1.98 -7.09 7.47
N ASN A 92 -2.89 -6.61 6.63
CA ASN A 92 -2.55 -5.83 5.45
C ASN A 92 -3.75 -5.05 4.88
N VAL A 93 -3.45 -4.07 4.03
CA VAL A 93 -4.43 -3.36 3.21
C VAL A 93 -4.52 -4.03 1.84
N PHE A 94 -5.62 -4.74 1.63
CA PHE A 94 -6.00 -5.33 0.35
C PHE A 94 -7.19 -4.60 -0.28
N ASP A 95 -8.21 -4.30 0.53
CA ASP A 95 -9.42 -3.57 0.12
C ASP A 95 -9.67 -2.36 1.02
N VAL A 96 -10.28 -1.31 0.47
CA VAL A 96 -10.54 -0.03 1.14
C VAL A 96 -11.97 0.40 0.85
N ARG A 97 -12.77 0.56 1.91
CA ARG A 97 -14.22 0.77 1.82
C ARG A 97 -14.70 1.94 2.66
N SER A 98 -15.79 2.56 2.21
CA SER A 98 -16.43 3.64 2.97
C SER A 98 -17.00 3.11 4.27
N LYS A 99 -16.85 3.90 5.35
CA LYS A 99 -17.49 3.65 6.65
C LYS A 99 -18.97 4.07 6.70
N SER A 100 -19.51 4.52 5.57
CA SER A 100 -20.89 4.97 5.49
C SER A 100 -21.86 3.84 5.80
N LYS A 101 -22.86 4.15 6.62
CA LYS A 101 -23.99 3.26 6.94
C LYS A 101 -25.17 3.47 6.00
N GLU A 102 -25.02 4.36 5.02
CA GLU A 102 -26.08 4.71 4.07
C GLU A 102 -26.17 3.70 2.92
N THR A 103 -27.31 3.76 2.24
CA THR A 103 -27.62 2.93 1.09
C THR A 103 -27.62 3.79 -0.17
N ALA A 104 -26.92 3.32 -1.20
CA ALA A 104 -26.90 3.94 -2.51
C ALA A 104 -28.27 3.81 -3.21
N LEU A 105 -28.47 4.57 -4.29
CA LEU A 105 -29.74 4.61 -5.02
C LEU A 105 -30.16 3.25 -5.62
N ASN A 106 -29.21 2.34 -5.82
CA ASN A 106 -29.45 0.99 -6.31
C ASN A 106 -29.81 -0.01 -5.20
N GLY A 107 -29.87 0.41 -3.94
CA GLY A 107 -30.22 -0.44 -2.80
C GLY A 107 -29.02 -1.13 -2.13
N GLU A 108 -27.81 -1.00 -2.67
CA GLU A 108 -26.58 -1.52 -2.05
C GLU A 108 -26.04 -0.56 -0.99
N LYS A 109 -25.34 -1.07 0.03
CA LYS A 109 -24.69 -0.20 1.01
C LYS A 109 -23.36 0.30 0.47
N TYR A 110 -23.01 1.54 0.80
CA TYR A 110 -21.69 2.09 0.47
C TYR A 110 -20.53 1.33 1.12
N SER A 111 -20.78 0.62 2.22
CA SER A 111 -19.81 -0.27 2.87
C SER A 111 -19.56 -1.57 2.11
N ASP A 112 -20.45 -1.94 1.19
CA ASP A 112 -20.37 -3.21 0.46
C ASP A 112 -19.67 -3.05 -0.89
N TRP A 113 -19.56 -1.80 -1.38
CA TRP A 113 -18.80 -1.40 -2.57
C TRP A 113 -17.28 -1.60 -2.39
#